data_AF-A0A1V5GXK8-F1
#
_entry.id   AF-A0A1V5GXK8-F1
#
_cell.length_a   1.000
_cell.length_b   1.000
_cell.length_c   1.000
_cell.angle_alpha   90.00
_cell.angle_beta   90.00
_cell.angle_gamma   90.00
#
_symmetry.space_group_name_H-M   'P 1'
#
loop_
_entity.id
_entity.type
_entity.pdbx_description
1 polymer ?
#
loop_
_entity_poly.entity_id
_entity_poly.type
_entity_poly.pdbx_seq_one_letter_code
_entity_poly.pdbx_strand_id
1 'polypeptide(L)'
;MGKTGEPAPDLPMTARYAWDSYYLYIGYEVMDDNLSVLGTGRQQGPDGNRREGLELGRGNQLFDLAEFFLSFGDRHFFWEIHHDAANRFNDVWINSFEPDWPANRGVRWGLYFASEEFIPDDPGKPLAMAVYLKPKADGAPSTVNDDGDRDTGYTAEVRLPWGGIGAPLELKTVSRIPFIQLDPAWKMEGQEVWLLAVVQFSDGRIRYCHSSPTSPGGWFHKAIAHWPRYTLVD
;
A
#
# COMPACT_ATOMS: atom_id res chain seq x y z
N MET A 1 17.04 -13.64 10.32
CA MET A 1 16.91 -12.98 9.01
C MET A 1 16.68 -14.09 8.01
N GLY A 2 15.84 -13.88 7.00
CA GLY A 2 15.60 -14.90 5.99
C GLY A 2 16.81 -15.18 5.10
N LYS A 3 16.69 -16.18 4.22
CA LYS A 3 17.60 -16.50 3.12
C LYS A 3 17.77 -15.33 2.15
N THR A 4 18.80 -15.41 1.33
CA THR A 4 19.06 -14.47 0.23
C THR A 4 19.49 -15.26 -1.00
N GLY A 5 18.95 -14.99 -2.18
CA GLY A 5 19.45 -15.55 -3.45
C GLY A 5 18.49 -16.49 -4.21
N GLU A 6 17.32 -16.82 -3.67
CA GLU A 6 16.39 -17.81 -4.26
C GLU A 6 15.39 -17.18 -5.24
N PRO A 7 15.04 -17.85 -6.36
CA PRO A 7 14.12 -17.31 -7.35
C PRO A 7 12.66 -17.34 -6.88
N ALA A 8 12.01 -16.17 -6.95
CA ALA A 8 10.59 -15.99 -6.68
C ALA A 8 9.70 -16.74 -7.70
N PRO A 9 8.47 -17.14 -7.32
CA PRO A 9 7.55 -17.84 -8.21
C PRO A 9 7.01 -16.93 -9.34
N ASP A 10 6.52 -17.53 -10.43
CA ASP A 10 6.02 -16.84 -11.63
C ASP A 10 4.85 -15.87 -11.36
N LEU A 11 4.03 -16.14 -10.33
CA LEU A 11 2.98 -15.26 -9.83
C LEU A 11 3.23 -14.95 -8.34
N PRO A 12 4.09 -13.97 -8.04
CA PRO A 12 4.58 -13.73 -6.69
C PRO A 12 3.54 -13.08 -5.77
N MET A 13 2.53 -12.42 -6.35
CA MET A 13 1.44 -11.81 -5.60
C MET A 13 0.15 -11.78 -6.42
N THR A 14 -0.97 -12.01 -5.74
CA THR A 14 -2.31 -11.67 -6.24
C THR A 14 -2.93 -10.63 -5.32
N ALA A 15 -3.37 -9.50 -5.87
CA ALA A 15 -4.14 -8.48 -5.15
C ALA A 15 -5.56 -8.39 -5.69
N ARG A 16 -6.52 -8.20 -4.78
CA ARG A 16 -7.95 -7.99 -5.07
C ARG A 16 -8.44 -6.81 -4.28
N TYR A 17 -9.39 -6.09 -4.87
CA TYR A 17 -9.94 -4.88 -4.30
C TYR A 17 -11.45 -5.05 -4.13
N ALA A 18 -11.96 -4.53 -3.03
CA ALA A 18 -13.39 -4.39 -2.76
C ALA A 18 -13.62 -3.04 -2.10
N TRP A 19 -14.86 -2.58 -2.05
CA TRP A 19 -15.17 -1.31 -1.41
C TRP A 19 -16.56 -1.31 -0.79
N ASP A 20 -16.77 -0.40 0.16
CA ASP A 20 -18.08 -0.05 0.68
C ASP A 20 -18.18 1.48 0.86
N SER A 21 -19.25 1.95 1.49
CA SER A 21 -19.45 3.38 1.73
C SER A 21 -18.40 4.05 2.65
N TYR A 22 -17.47 3.30 3.25
CA TYR A 22 -16.50 3.83 4.21
C TYR A 22 -15.05 3.52 3.83
N TYR A 23 -14.82 2.42 3.12
CA TYR A 23 -13.48 1.90 2.91
C TYR A 23 -13.22 1.43 1.48
N LEU A 24 -11.95 1.56 1.11
CA LEU A 24 -11.30 0.67 0.15
C LEU A 24 -10.67 -0.51 0.91
N TYR A 25 -10.93 -1.72 0.44
CA TYR A 25 -10.32 -2.95 0.94
C TYR A 25 -9.32 -3.46 -0.08
N ILE A 26 -8.11 -3.79 0.39
CA ILE A 26 -7.07 -4.45 -0.37
C ILE A 26 -6.83 -5.80 0.28
N GLY A 27 -7.27 -6.88 -0.38
CA GLY A 27 -6.95 -8.25 0.02
C GLY A 27 -5.89 -8.81 -0.90
N TYR A 28 -4.82 -9.37 -0.36
CA TYR A 28 -3.73 -9.88 -1.18
C TYR A 28 -3.09 -11.14 -0.61
N GLU A 29 -2.44 -11.89 -1.50
CA GLU A 29 -1.69 -13.10 -1.21
C GLU A 29 -0.32 -12.98 -1.84
N VAL A 30 0.74 -13.19 -1.06
CA VAL A 30 2.12 -13.27 -1.52
C VAL A 30 2.59 -14.72 -1.45
N MET A 31 3.24 -15.18 -2.50
CA MET A 31 3.89 -16.48 -2.59
C MET A 31 5.39 -16.30 -2.44
N ASP A 32 5.94 -16.73 -1.31
CA ASP A 32 7.35 -16.56 -0.99
C ASP A 32 7.82 -17.72 -0.12
N ASP A 33 8.98 -18.29 -0.45
CA ASP A 33 9.58 -19.36 0.35
C ASP A 33 10.61 -18.88 1.38
N ASN A 34 10.69 -17.54 1.53
CA ASN A 34 11.54 -16.86 2.48
C ASN A 34 10.99 -15.49 2.91
N LEU A 35 10.42 -15.39 4.11
CA LEU A 35 9.86 -14.13 4.61
C LEU A 35 10.87 -13.32 5.44
N SER A 36 11.64 -12.44 4.79
CA SER A 36 12.62 -11.55 5.42
C SER A 36 12.13 -10.12 5.55
N VAL A 37 11.75 -9.73 6.76
CA VAL A 37 11.04 -8.47 7.02
C VAL A 37 11.69 -7.72 8.18
N LEU A 38 11.81 -6.39 8.11
CA LEU A 38 12.41 -5.60 9.19
C LEU A 38 11.51 -4.46 9.65
N GLY A 39 11.42 -4.29 10.97
CA GLY A 39 10.64 -3.24 11.61
C GLY A 39 11.53 -2.08 12.02
N THR A 40 10.95 -0.88 12.06
CA THR A 40 11.62 0.32 12.57
C THR A 40 11.77 0.29 14.09
N GLY A 41 10.99 -0.55 14.78
CA GLY A 41 10.84 -0.54 16.24
C GLY A 41 10.10 0.69 16.77
N ARG A 42 9.48 1.48 15.89
CA ARG A 42 8.76 2.70 16.23
C ARG A 42 7.30 2.58 15.81
N GLN A 43 6.44 3.14 16.66
CA GLN A 43 5.03 3.33 16.33
C GLN A 43 4.89 4.63 15.52
N GLN A 44 4.01 4.63 14.52
CA GLN A 44 3.70 5.77 13.64
C GLN A 44 2.22 5.77 13.25
N GLY A 45 1.74 6.83 12.60
CA GLY A 45 0.31 7.02 12.32
C GLY A 45 -0.42 7.94 13.30
N PRO A 46 -1.72 8.17 13.08
CA PRO A 46 -2.53 9.10 13.86
C PRO A 46 -2.70 8.67 15.33
N ASP A 47 -2.98 9.65 16.19
CA ASP A 47 -3.27 9.41 17.61
C ASP A 47 -4.42 8.42 17.79
N GLY A 48 -4.22 7.41 18.63
CA GLY A 48 -5.21 6.37 18.91
C GLY A 48 -5.21 5.18 17.93
N ASN A 49 -4.45 5.25 16.83
CA ASN A 49 -4.32 4.16 15.85
C ASN A 49 -2.89 4.04 15.31
N ARG A 50 -1.91 4.03 16.22
CA ARG A 50 -0.51 3.89 15.86
C ARG A 50 -0.18 2.44 15.52
N ARG A 51 0.69 2.25 14.52
CA ARG A 51 1.15 0.96 14.00
C ARG A 51 2.67 0.91 14.01
N GLU A 52 3.24 -0.28 14.12
CA GLU A 52 4.68 -0.43 13.93
C GLU A 52 5.03 -0.18 12.46
N GLY A 53 6.00 0.70 12.22
CA GLY A 53 6.54 0.94 10.88
C GLY A 53 7.53 -0.14 10.44
N LEU A 54 7.71 -0.28 9.13
CA LEU A 54 8.65 -1.21 8.50
C LEU A 54 9.84 -0.50 7.85
N GLU A 55 10.91 -1.24 7.63
CA GLU A 55 12.11 -0.79 6.91
C GLU A 55 12.08 -1.34 5.48
N LEU A 56 12.21 -0.45 4.49
CA LEU A 56 12.27 -0.84 3.07
C LEU A 56 13.60 -1.54 2.73
N GLY A 57 14.67 -1.18 3.45
CA GLY A 57 16.01 -1.72 3.26
C GLY A 57 17.02 -1.17 4.27
N ARG A 58 18.17 -1.83 4.39
CA ARG A 58 19.29 -1.41 5.24
C ARG A 58 20.63 -1.64 4.53
N GLY A 59 21.33 -0.56 4.22
CA GLY A 59 22.55 -0.63 3.43
C GLY A 59 22.24 -1.14 2.01
N ASN A 60 22.80 -2.28 1.63
CA ASN A 60 22.56 -2.91 0.31
C ASN A 60 21.48 -4.01 0.35
N GLN A 61 20.84 -4.23 1.51
CA GLN A 61 19.81 -5.25 1.68
C GLN A 61 18.42 -4.63 1.58
N LEU A 62 17.51 -5.30 0.85
CA LEU A 62 16.08 -5.01 0.83
C LEU A 62 15.32 -6.04 1.67
N PHE A 63 14.09 -5.71 2.05
CA PHE A 63 13.19 -6.58 2.83
C PHE A 63 11.89 -6.85 2.06
N ASP A 64 11.25 -7.97 2.35
CA ASP A 64 10.01 -8.38 1.69
C ASP A 64 8.84 -7.50 2.14
N LEU A 65 8.09 -6.97 1.18
CA LEU A 65 6.91 -6.16 1.44
C LEU A 65 6.00 -6.07 0.21
N ALA A 66 4.72 -5.84 0.45
CA ALA A 66 3.78 -5.40 -0.57
C ALA A 66 3.72 -3.87 -0.56
N GLU A 67 3.71 -3.28 -1.76
CA GLU A 67 3.49 -1.85 -1.98
C GLU A 67 2.20 -1.64 -2.75
N PHE A 68 1.43 -0.62 -2.35
CA PHE A 68 0.26 -0.18 -3.07
C PHE A 68 0.36 1.30 -3.36
N PHE A 69 0.20 1.68 -4.61
CA PHE A 69 0.11 3.07 -5.01
C PHE A 69 -1.33 3.43 -5.35
N LEU A 70 -1.79 4.58 -4.88
CA LEU A 70 -3.19 4.99 -4.98
C LEU A 70 -3.33 6.45 -5.38
N SER A 71 -4.17 6.71 -6.39
CA SER A 71 -4.59 8.06 -6.81
C SER A 71 -6.05 8.08 -7.27
N PHE A 72 -6.72 9.22 -7.10
CA PHE A 72 -8.06 9.51 -7.64
C PHE A 72 -7.97 10.30 -8.95
N GLY A 73 -7.08 9.90 -9.86
CA GLY A 73 -6.94 10.51 -11.19
C GLY A 73 -5.91 11.64 -11.28
N ASP A 74 -5.17 11.92 -10.21
CA ASP A 74 -4.09 12.91 -10.21
C ASP A 74 -2.72 12.22 -10.35
N ARG A 75 -1.90 12.72 -11.30
CA ARG A 75 -0.54 12.22 -11.52
C ARG A 75 0.51 12.84 -10.58
N HIS A 76 0.15 13.91 -9.88
CA HIS A 76 1.04 14.70 -9.04
C HIS A 76 0.87 14.40 -7.56
N PHE A 77 -0.25 13.81 -7.16
CA PHE A 77 -0.63 13.62 -5.76
C PHE A 77 -1.14 12.20 -5.56
N PHE A 78 -0.41 11.41 -4.79
CA PHE A 78 -0.76 10.01 -4.59
C PHE A 78 -0.15 9.45 -3.30
N TRP A 79 -0.77 8.39 -2.81
CA TRP A 79 -0.26 7.59 -1.71
C TRP A 79 0.61 6.45 -2.22
N GLU A 80 1.67 6.15 -1.47
CA GLU A 80 2.37 4.87 -1.48
C GLU A 80 2.19 4.23 -0.10
N ILE A 81 1.83 2.96 -0.06
CA ILE A 81 1.52 2.21 1.15
C ILE A 81 2.38 0.96 1.15
N HIS A 82 3.01 0.64 2.28
CA HIS A 82 3.82 -0.57 2.48
C HIS A 82 3.20 -1.44 3.57
N HIS A 83 3.09 -2.75 3.33
CA HIS A 83 2.62 -3.72 4.32
C HIS A 83 3.42 -5.02 4.22
N ASP A 84 3.86 -5.58 5.35
CA ASP A 84 4.71 -6.77 5.39
C ASP A 84 4.10 -7.97 6.12
N ALA A 85 4.77 -9.12 6.02
CA ALA A 85 4.33 -10.38 6.63
C ALA A 85 4.28 -10.36 8.18
N ALA A 86 4.88 -9.35 8.83
CA ALA A 86 4.78 -9.16 10.28
C ALA A 86 3.62 -8.23 10.68
N ASN A 87 2.74 -7.88 9.73
CA ASN A 87 1.65 -6.93 9.91
C ASN A 87 2.15 -5.55 10.34
N ARG A 88 3.20 -5.05 9.71
CA ARG A 88 3.73 -3.68 9.90
C ARG A 88 3.43 -2.82 8.71
N PHE A 89 3.35 -1.51 8.90
CA PHE A 89 2.75 -0.63 7.91
C PHE A 89 3.45 0.72 7.84
N ASN A 90 3.75 1.17 6.62
CA ASN A 90 4.12 2.55 6.31
C ASN A 90 3.18 3.11 5.26
N ASP A 91 3.07 4.43 5.25
CA ASP A 91 2.42 5.18 4.21
C ASP A 91 3.21 6.47 3.96
N VAL A 92 3.22 6.89 2.70
CA VAL A 92 3.95 8.06 2.25
C VAL A 92 3.06 8.83 1.29
N TRP A 93 2.78 10.08 1.66
CA TRP A 93 2.19 11.02 0.71
C TRP A 93 3.26 11.52 -0.25
N ILE A 94 2.99 11.42 -1.56
CA ILE A 94 3.95 11.80 -2.59
C ILE A 94 3.40 12.94 -3.43
N ASN A 95 4.22 13.98 -3.55
CA ASN A 95 4.02 15.04 -4.53
C ASN A 95 5.02 14.84 -5.68
N SER A 96 4.53 14.64 -6.90
CA SER A 96 5.34 14.63 -8.13
C SER A 96 5.24 15.97 -8.84
N PHE A 97 6.35 16.71 -8.87
CA PHE A 97 6.45 17.99 -9.57
C PHE A 97 7.09 17.79 -10.94
N GLU A 98 6.24 17.46 -11.93
CA GLU A 98 6.65 17.33 -13.33
C GLU A 98 6.81 18.70 -14.01
N PRO A 99 7.68 18.83 -15.04
CA PRO A 99 7.93 20.09 -15.73
C PRO A 99 6.70 20.80 -16.28
N ASP A 100 5.64 20.04 -16.62
CA ASP A 100 4.41 20.53 -17.23
C ASP A 100 3.34 21.01 -16.22
N TRP A 101 3.58 20.92 -14.90
CA TRP A 101 2.58 21.30 -13.89
C TRP A 101 2.43 22.83 -13.74
N PRO A 102 1.23 23.45 -13.90
CA PRO A 102 1.08 24.91 -13.96
C PRO A 102 1.47 25.70 -12.70
N ALA A 103 1.49 25.05 -11.53
CA ALA A 103 1.89 25.64 -10.25
C ALA A 103 3.43 25.71 -10.07
N ASN A 104 4.20 25.31 -11.09
CA ASN A 104 5.66 25.11 -11.06
C ASN A 104 6.54 26.37 -10.94
N ARG A 105 6.01 27.57 -10.69
CA ARG A 105 6.85 28.77 -10.54
C ARG A 105 7.53 28.78 -9.18
N GLY A 106 8.70 28.13 -9.10
CA GLY A 106 9.62 28.23 -7.95
C GLY A 106 9.81 26.96 -7.12
N VAL A 107 9.30 25.81 -7.55
CA VAL A 107 9.49 24.52 -6.86
C VAL A 107 10.66 23.76 -7.48
N ARG A 108 11.44 23.03 -6.66
CA ARG A 108 12.47 22.10 -7.17
C ARG A 108 11.78 20.89 -7.81
N TRP A 109 12.16 20.57 -9.03
CA TRP A 109 11.67 19.40 -9.77
C TRP A 109 11.93 18.09 -9.04
N GLY A 110 11.01 17.14 -9.20
CA GLY A 110 11.17 15.77 -8.72
C GLY A 110 10.07 15.32 -7.76
N LEU A 111 10.37 14.24 -7.05
CA LEU A 111 9.47 13.63 -6.09
C LEU A 111 9.74 14.18 -4.70
N TYR A 112 8.70 14.58 -4.00
CA TYR A 112 8.73 14.87 -2.58
C TYR A 112 7.99 13.77 -1.82
N PHE A 113 8.69 13.13 -0.89
CA PHE A 113 8.19 12.07 -0.04
C PHE A 113 7.89 12.66 1.34
N ALA A 114 6.60 12.78 1.68
CA ALA A 114 6.15 13.30 2.95
C ALA A 114 5.91 12.13 3.92
N SER A 115 6.98 11.47 4.35
CA SER A 115 6.91 10.25 5.19
C SER A 115 6.39 10.48 6.62
N GLU A 116 6.15 11.73 7.02
CA GLU A 116 5.56 12.09 8.31
C GLU A 116 4.07 12.49 8.16
N GLU A 117 3.55 12.49 6.92
CA GLU A 117 2.12 12.67 6.63
C GLU A 117 1.48 11.29 6.62
N PHE A 118 0.66 11.02 7.63
CA PHE A 118 -0.02 9.74 7.76
C PHE A 118 -1.44 9.81 7.22
N ILE A 119 -1.92 8.72 6.62
CA ILE A 119 -3.33 8.49 6.29
C ILE A 119 -4.13 8.64 7.60
N PRO A 120 -4.97 9.67 7.73
CA PRO A 120 -5.77 9.85 8.93
C PRO A 120 -6.94 8.85 8.94
N ASP A 121 -7.43 8.57 10.14
CA ASP A 121 -8.64 7.79 10.31
C ASP A 121 -9.89 8.64 10.02
N ASP A 122 -10.91 8.04 9.41
CA ASP A 122 -12.25 8.61 9.45
C ASP A 122 -12.87 8.37 10.85
N PRO A 123 -13.72 9.28 11.37
CA PRO A 123 -14.32 9.13 12.70
C PRO A 123 -15.07 7.80 12.87
N GLY A 124 -14.64 6.98 13.84
CA GLY A 124 -15.22 5.64 14.07
C GLY A 124 -14.94 4.64 12.95
N LYS A 125 -14.09 5.00 11.99
CA LYS A 125 -13.72 4.22 10.82
C LYS A 125 -12.20 4.21 10.64
N PRO A 126 -11.45 3.61 11.57
CA PRO A 126 -10.00 3.59 11.49
C PRO A 126 -9.49 2.70 10.35
N LEU A 127 -8.32 3.01 9.81
CA LEU A 127 -7.54 2.08 9.01
C LEU A 127 -7.26 0.84 9.85
N ALA A 128 -7.41 -0.33 9.25
CA ALA A 128 -7.12 -1.62 9.88
C ALA A 128 -6.32 -2.52 8.93
N MET A 129 -5.58 -3.46 9.50
CA MET A 129 -4.76 -4.39 8.75
C MET A 129 -4.66 -5.74 9.46
N ALA A 130 -4.52 -6.80 8.69
CA ALA A 130 -4.33 -8.15 9.20
C ALA A 130 -3.39 -8.95 8.28
N VAL A 131 -2.68 -9.89 8.87
CA VAL A 131 -1.84 -10.86 8.16
C VAL A 131 -2.11 -12.26 8.70
N TYR A 132 -2.12 -13.22 7.79
CA TYR A 132 -2.14 -14.65 8.09
C TYR A 132 -0.97 -15.34 7.37
N LEU A 133 -0.06 -15.92 8.15
CA LEU A 133 1.07 -16.69 7.62
C LEU A 133 0.60 -18.06 7.15
N LYS A 134 0.92 -18.40 5.90
CA LYS A 134 0.42 -19.63 5.26
C LYS A 134 1.09 -20.87 5.84
N PRO A 135 0.41 -22.03 5.88
CA PRO A 135 1.01 -23.26 6.39
C PRO A 135 2.11 -23.79 5.45
N LYS A 136 3.25 -24.17 6.05
CA LYS A 136 4.36 -24.90 5.43
C LYS A 136 3.97 -26.35 5.11
N ALA A 137 4.88 -27.07 4.46
CA ALA A 137 4.67 -28.48 4.09
C ALA A 137 4.40 -29.42 5.28
N ASP A 138 4.88 -29.08 6.48
CA ASP A 138 4.64 -29.81 7.72
C ASP A 138 3.33 -29.39 8.44
N GLY A 139 2.59 -28.43 7.88
CA GLY A 139 1.36 -27.89 8.43
C GLY A 139 1.55 -26.78 9.48
N ALA A 140 2.78 -26.48 9.89
CA ALA A 140 3.06 -25.33 10.77
C ALA A 140 2.97 -24.02 9.97
N PRO A 141 2.58 -22.88 10.57
CA PRO A 141 2.62 -21.59 9.87
C PRO A 141 4.03 -21.25 9.38
N SER A 142 4.09 -20.51 8.28
CA SER A 142 5.27 -19.79 7.83
C SER A 142 5.82 -18.90 8.94
N THR A 143 7.12 -18.60 8.90
CA THR A 143 7.78 -17.84 9.95
C THR A 143 8.56 -16.66 9.37
N VAL A 144 8.41 -15.50 10.00
CA VAL A 144 9.18 -14.33 9.60
C VAL A 144 10.61 -14.45 10.11
N ASN A 145 11.57 -14.20 9.23
CA ASN A 145 13.01 -14.11 9.51
C ASN A 145 13.70 -15.39 10.00
N ASP A 146 13.17 -16.57 9.71
CA ASP A 146 13.86 -17.86 9.96
C ASP A 146 14.64 -18.29 8.71
N ASP A 147 15.96 -18.42 8.81
CA ASP A 147 16.81 -18.90 7.71
C ASP A 147 16.85 -20.43 7.61
N GLY A 148 16.36 -21.13 8.63
CA GLY A 148 16.38 -22.58 8.74
C GLY A 148 15.17 -23.27 8.13
N ASP A 149 14.11 -22.54 7.77
CA ASP A 149 12.87 -23.11 7.27
C ASP A 149 12.62 -22.82 5.78
N ARG A 150 11.43 -23.20 5.31
CA ARG A 150 10.96 -22.90 3.95
C ARG A 150 9.51 -22.49 4.03
N ASP A 151 9.24 -21.25 3.68
CA ASP A 151 7.93 -20.64 3.77
C ASP A 151 7.03 -20.99 2.57
N THR A 152 5.78 -20.55 2.66
CA THR A 152 4.81 -20.60 1.56
C THR A 152 4.09 -19.26 1.35
N GLY A 153 4.55 -18.21 2.04
CA GLY A 153 4.04 -16.85 1.94
C GLY A 153 2.99 -16.47 2.98
N TYR A 154 2.17 -15.49 2.65
CA TYR A 154 1.15 -14.95 3.56
C TYR A 154 -0.06 -14.41 2.78
N THR A 155 -1.20 -14.33 3.46
CA THR A 155 -2.35 -13.54 3.03
C THR A 155 -2.53 -12.34 3.94
N ALA A 156 -3.06 -11.26 3.40
CA ALA A 156 -3.19 -10.01 4.13
C ALA A 156 -4.38 -9.20 3.65
N GLU A 157 -4.86 -8.34 4.54
CA GLU A 157 -5.90 -7.35 4.26
C GLU A 157 -5.46 -5.99 4.79
N VAL A 158 -5.67 -4.94 4.00
CA VAL A 158 -5.58 -3.55 4.42
C VAL A 158 -6.91 -2.87 4.12
N ARG A 159 -7.47 -2.21 5.13
CA ARG A 159 -8.72 -1.46 5.04
C ARG A 159 -8.43 0.03 5.19
N LEU A 160 -8.63 0.80 4.12
CA LEU A 160 -8.27 2.22 4.01
C LEU A 160 -9.52 3.12 4.05
N PRO A 161 -9.64 4.07 5.00
CA PRO A 161 -10.79 4.97 5.06
C PRO A 161 -10.77 5.95 3.90
N TRP A 162 -11.90 6.12 3.21
CA TRP A 162 -12.00 6.98 2.03
C TRP A 162 -11.55 8.41 2.28
N GLY A 163 -11.93 9.01 3.42
CA GLY A 163 -11.50 10.36 3.78
C GLY A 163 -9.99 10.43 4.03
N GLY A 164 -9.42 9.38 4.62
CA GLY A 164 -7.98 9.31 4.90
C GLY A 164 -7.13 9.25 3.64
N ILE A 165 -7.57 8.49 2.64
CA ILE A 165 -6.83 8.36 1.37
C ILE A 165 -7.13 9.49 0.38
N GLY A 166 -7.95 10.48 0.77
CA GLY A 166 -8.19 11.68 -0.03
C GLY A 166 -9.24 11.51 -1.13
N ALA A 167 -10.28 10.70 -0.90
CA ALA A 167 -11.38 10.56 -1.84
C ALA A 167 -12.05 11.93 -2.15
N PRO A 168 -12.58 12.15 -3.37
CA PRO A 168 -13.13 13.44 -3.78
C PRO A 168 -14.27 13.91 -2.89
N LEU A 169 -14.13 15.08 -2.24
CA LEU A 169 -15.05 15.56 -1.20
C LEU A 169 -16.50 15.72 -1.70
N GLU A 170 -16.72 15.93 -2.99
CA GLU A 170 -18.04 15.97 -3.63
C GLU A 170 -18.80 14.65 -3.52
N LEU A 171 -18.11 13.53 -3.32
CA LEU A 171 -18.69 12.19 -3.14
C LEU A 171 -19.02 11.89 -1.67
N LYS A 172 -18.58 12.74 -0.74
CA LYS A 172 -18.87 12.58 0.68
C LYS A 172 -20.29 13.01 0.98
N THR A 173 -21.07 12.11 1.59
CA THR A 173 -22.42 12.42 2.06
C THR A 173 -22.30 13.26 3.33
N VAL A 174 -22.43 14.57 3.18
CA VAL A 174 -22.47 15.52 4.29
C VAL A 174 -23.87 16.06 4.51
N SER A 175 -24.26 16.23 5.76
CA SER A 175 -25.47 16.98 6.08
C SER A 175 -25.26 18.45 5.72
N ARG A 176 -26.19 19.02 4.96
CA ARG A 176 -26.23 20.47 4.69
C ARG A 176 -26.95 21.25 5.80
N ILE A 177 -27.39 20.56 6.86
CA ILE A 177 -28.12 21.14 7.99
C ILE A 177 -27.23 21.05 9.25
N PRO A 178 -26.87 22.19 9.88
CA PRO A 178 -25.86 22.25 10.96
C PRO A 178 -26.09 21.37 12.20
N PHE A 179 -27.33 20.87 12.39
CA PHE A 179 -27.73 20.12 13.58
C PHE A 179 -28.09 18.66 13.30
N ILE A 180 -28.03 18.24 12.03
CA ILE A 180 -28.24 16.84 11.66
C ILE A 180 -26.87 16.23 11.40
N GLN A 181 -26.45 15.34 12.28
CA GLN A 181 -25.27 14.53 12.07
C GLN A 181 -25.67 13.30 11.24
N LEU A 182 -25.26 13.26 9.97
CA LEU A 182 -25.31 12.04 9.18
C LEU A 182 -24.03 11.25 9.44
N ASP A 183 -24.12 9.91 9.41
CA ASP A 183 -22.93 9.08 9.25
C ASP A 183 -22.32 9.42 7.87
N PRO A 184 -21.10 9.98 7.81
CA PRO A 184 -20.54 10.46 6.56
C PRO A 184 -20.10 9.29 5.68
N ALA A 185 -21.07 8.75 4.94
CA ALA A 185 -20.88 7.72 3.92
C ALA A 185 -20.40 8.31 2.58
N TRP A 186 -19.66 7.53 1.81
CA TRP A 186 -19.14 7.89 0.50
C TRP A 186 -19.93 7.24 -0.63
N LYS A 187 -20.23 8.02 -1.68
CA LYS A 187 -20.91 7.55 -2.90
C LYS A 187 -19.88 7.34 -3.99
N MET A 188 -19.18 6.21 -3.90
CA MET A 188 -18.00 5.94 -4.74
C MET A 188 -18.32 5.18 -6.03
N GLU A 189 -19.55 4.71 -6.23
CA GLU A 189 -19.96 4.08 -7.48
C GLU A 189 -19.64 4.99 -8.69
N GLY A 190 -19.01 4.44 -9.71
CA GLY A 190 -18.57 5.16 -10.91
C GLY A 190 -17.29 5.97 -10.76
N GLN A 191 -16.73 6.12 -9.55
CA GLN A 191 -15.45 6.80 -9.35
C GLN A 191 -14.31 5.97 -9.94
N GLU A 192 -13.40 6.62 -10.67
CA GLU A 192 -12.16 6.02 -11.13
C GLU A 192 -11.09 6.08 -10.02
N VAL A 193 -10.39 4.98 -9.80
CA VAL A 193 -9.24 4.87 -8.89
C VAL A 193 -8.07 4.24 -9.63
N TRP A 194 -6.89 4.82 -9.49
CA TRP A 194 -5.65 4.29 -10.07
C TRP A 194 -4.92 3.51 -8.98
N LEU A 195 -4.75 2.21 -9.18
CA LEU A 195 -4.19 1.30 -8.18
C LEU A 195 -3.10 0.43 -8.80
N LEU A 196 -1.86 0.59 -8.32
CA LEU A 196 -0.75 -0.29 -8.65
C LEU A 196 -0.41 -1.14 -7.42
N ALA A 197 -0.35 -2.45 -7.59
CA ALA A 197 0.19 -3.35 -6.59
C ALA A 197 1.60 -3.76 -7.01
N VAL A 198 2.53 -3.73 -6.06
CA VAL A 198 3.94 -4.11 -6.22
C VAL A 198 4.30 -5.07 -5.09
N VAL A 199 5.17 -6.01 -5.35
CA VAL A 199 5.84 -6.79 -4.31
C VAL A 199 7.34 -6.67 -4.49
N GLN A 200 8.03 -6.32 -3.40
CA GLN A 200 9.49 -6.27 -3.30
C GLN A 200 9.95 -7.56 -2.60
N PHE A 201 11.01 -8.17 -3.13
CA PHE A 201 11.64 -9.34 -2.54
C PHE A 201 13.06 -9.06 -2.02
N SER A 202 13.43 -9.76 -0.95
CA SER A 202 14.71 -9.73 -0.24
C SER A 202 15.73 -10.73 -0.80
N ASP A 203 15.52 -11.24 -2.01
CA ASP A 203 16.21 -12.39 -2.58
C ASP A 203 17.68 -12.15 -3.03
N GLY A 204 18.35 -11.14 -2.47
CA GLY A 204 19.74 -10.80 -2.82
C GLY A 204 19.92 -10.23 -4.24
N ARG A 205 18.83 -10.10 -5.02
CA ARG A 205 18.74 -9.29 -6.23
C ARG A 205 17.59 -8.32 -6.02
N ILE A 206 17.74 -7.08 -6.50
CA ILE A 206 16.62 -6.14 -6.45
C ILE A 206 15.56 -6.66 -7.43
N ARG A 207 14.47 -7.24 -6.93
CA ARG A 207 13.32 -7.69 -7.73
C ARG A 207 12.04 -7.06 -7.22
N TYR A 208 11.39 -6.37 -8.15
CA TYR A 208 10.03 -5.89 -8.00
C TYR A 208 9.15 -6.58 -9.03
N CYS A 209 7.98 -7.02 -8.60
CA CYS A 209 6.92 -7.48 -9.49
C CYS A 209 5.71 -6.56 -9.33
N HIS A 210 5.02 -6.21 -10.41
CA HIS A 210 3.97 -5.21 -10.38
C HIS A 210 2.75 -5.59 -11.22
N SER A 211 1.58 -5.08 -10.84
CA SER A 211 0.31 -5.38 -11.53
C SER A 211 0.09 -4.60 -12.83
N SER A 212 0.92 -3.59 -13.14
CA SER A 212 0.76 -2.83 -14.39
C SER A 212 1.05 -3.70 -15.62
N PRO A 213 0.13 -3.79 -16.60
CA PRO A 213 0.33 -4.55 -17.83
C PRO A 213 1.23 -3.82 -18.85
N THR A 214 1.51 -2.53 -18.63
CA THR A 214 2.23 -1.69 -19.62
C THR A 214 3.45 -0.97 -19.05
N SER A 215 3.66 -1.03 -17.72
CA SER A 215 4.84 -0.41 -17.12
C SER A 215 6.10 -1.14 -17.56
N PRO A 216 7.14 -0.42 -18.01
CA PRO A 216 8.45 -1.01 -18.33
C PRO A 216 9.28 -1.36 -17.08
N GLY A 217 8.72 -1.21 -15.88
CA GLY A 217 9.43 -1.33 -14.60
C GLY A 217 10.18 -0.05 -14.22
N GLY A 218 11.06 -0.15 -13.22
CA GLY A 218 11.82 0.98 -12.68
C GLY A 218 11.09 1.69 -11.54
N TRP A 219 11.23 3.01 -11.46
CA TRP A 219 10.61 3.82 -10.40
C TRP A 219 9.11 4.03 -10.66
N PHE A 220 8.27 3.34 -9.91
CA PHE A 220 6.81 3.33 -10.10
C PHE A 220 6.16 4.71 -9.91
N HIS A 221 6.77 5.57 -9.09
CA HIS A 221 6.39 6.97 -8.86
C HIS A 221 6.41 7.82 -10.14
N LYS A 222 7.21 7.43 -11.15
CA LYS A 222 7.32 8.11 -12.45
C LYS A 222 6.49 7.42 -13.55
N ALA A 223 5.83 6.32 -13.22
CA ALA A 223 5.10 5.47 -14.16
C ALA A 223 3.57 5.52 -13.92
N ILE A 224 3.06 6.55 -13.25
CA ILE A 224 1.65 6.68 -12.89
C ILE A 224 0.68 6.58 -14.09
N ALA A 225 1.11 7.02 -15.27
CA ALA A 225 0.34 6.86 -16.51
C ALA A 225 0.08 5.38 -16.90
N HIS A 226 0.92 4.46 -16.41
CA HIS A 226 0.83 3.02 -16.64
C HIS A 226 0.08 2.28 -15.54
N TRP A 227 -0.32 2.94 -14.46
CA TRP A 227 -1.03 2.27 -13.38
C TRP A 227 -2.39 1.77 -13.86
N PRO A 228 -2.81 0.56 -13.46
CA PRO A 228 -4.16 0.08 -13.72
C PRO A 228 -5.22 1.08 -13.23
N ARG A 229 -6.26 1.27 -14.04
CA ARG A 229 -7.41 2.12 -13.71
C ARG A 229 -8.61 1.23 -13.45
N TYR A 230 -9.28 1.46 -12.33
CA TYR A 230 -10.47 0.75 -11.92
C TYR A 230 -11.62 1.72 -11.82
N THR A 231 -12.77 1.35 -12.37
CA THR A 231 -14.04 2.01 -12.07
C THR A 231 -14.73 1.22 -10.98
N LEU A 232 -15.10 1.89 -9.89
CA LEU A 232 -15.83 1.28 -8.79
C LEU A 232 -17.27 0.96 -9.23
N VAL A 233 -17.70 -0.26 -9.00
CA VAL A 233 -19.04 -0.78 -9.36
C VAL A 233 -19.72 -1.37 -8.12
N ASP A 234 -21.04 -1.34 -8.10
CA ASP A 234 -21.91 -1.94 -7.06
C ASP A 234 -22.05 -3.48 -7.21
#